data_AF-A0A956R4L4-F1
#
_entry.id   AF-A0A956R4L4-F1
#
_cell.length_a   1.000
_cell.length_b   1.000
_cell.length_c   1.000
_cell.angle_alpha   90.00
_cell.angle_beta   90.00
_cell.angle_gamma   90.00
#
_symmetry.space_group_name_H-M   'P 1'
#
loop_
_entity.id
_entity.type
_entity.pdbx_description
1 polymer ?
#
loop_
_entity_poly.entity_id
_entity_poly.type
_entity_poly.pdbx_seq_one_letter_code
_entity_poly.pdbx_strand_id
1 'polypeptide(L)'
;MEAEVERRNLELSEIYDEIDSLLLATLEVDDHVDLDTLRIVVTHPPFHRADLETPTPAPGPILDPPAPILAMPEPPKGLLGGLFGKKAHAKAVAEATADHQSAMAQWQRMLEQQELRRRAAAEQHARAEVQRLEALQVERARYIAACEAREAEAARHNAEIDQLIANLGYGTVDAVQEYISIVLSNSAYPSHFSVDHEFSFDPTTAELRLRVTVPPPSSIPDIKAYKYKKSSDEITSTNLSKKACKDRYANAVHQVALRSLHEVFESDRRGLIKTITLEVGAQTSDPATGRETFLPFVAIGSERDSFLELNLSNVVPSATLVHLGAATSKNPYELVTIDPSGVRRS
;
A
#
# COMPACT_ATOMS: atom_id res chain seq x y z
N MET A 1 0.45 -35.62 13.28
CA MET A 1 -0.81 -36.04 12.63
C MET A 1 -2.04 -35.60 13.41
N GLU A 2 -2.14 -35.86 14.72
CA GLU A 2 -3.30 -35.38 15.52
C GLU A 2 -3.43 -33.83 15.49
N ALA A 3 -2.36 -33.09 15.77
CA ALA A 3 -2.35 -31.62 15.68
C ALA A 3 -2.69 -31.07 14.27
N GLU A 4 -2.35 -31.80 13.20
CA GLU A 4 -2.69 -31.42 11.83
C GLU A 4 -4.20 -31.58 11.57
N VAL A 5 -4.81 -32.64 12.10
CA VAL A 5 -6.27 -32.86 12.01
C VAL A 5 -7.03 -31.80 12.79
N GLU A 6 -6.56 -31.44 13.98
CA GLU A 6 -7.15 -30.36 14.77
C GLU A 6 -7.09 -29.03 14.01
N ARG A 7 -5.93 -28.67 13.43
CA ARG A 7 -5.79 -27.45 12.63
C ARG A 7 -6.76 -27.43 11.44
N ARG A 8 -6.83 -28.51 10.65
CA ARG A 8 -7.75 -28.57 9.49
C ARG A 8 -9.22 -28.52 9.86
N ASN A 9 -9.59 -29.11 11.00
CA ASN A 9 -10.97 -29.04 11.48
C ASN A 9 -11.32 -27.64 11.99
N LEU A 10 -10.36 -26.91 12.56
CA LEU A 10 -10.53 -25.51 12.94
C LEU A 10 -10.73 -24.64 11.69
N GLU A 11 -9.81 -24.72 10.72
CA GLU A 11 -9.91 -24.01 9.43
C GLU A 11 -11.25 -24.28 8.73
N LEU A 12 -11.71 -25.54 8.73
CA LEU A 12 -13.00 -25.93 8.16
C LEU A 12 -14.20 -25.34 8.91
N SER A 13 -14.13 -25.25 10.25
CA SER A 13 -15.17 -24.62 11.05
C SER A 13 -15.25 -23.12 10.75
N GLU A 14 -14.11 -22.44 10.71
CA GLU A 14 -14.01 -21.01 10.40
C GLU A 14 -14.61 -20.70 9.02
N ILE A 15 -14.27 -21.49 8.00
CA ILE A 15 -14.85 -21.37 6.65
C ILE A 15 -16.38 -21.42 6.69
N TYR A 16 -16.94 -22.37 7.44
CA TYR A 16 -18.38 -22.56 7.51
C TYR A 16 -19.08 -21.50 8.33
N ASP A 17 -18.50 -21.07 9.44
CA ASP A 17 -19.04 -19.99 10.25
C ASP A 17 -19.08 -18.69 9.43
N GLU A 18 -18.02 -18.37 8.68
CA GLU A 18 -17.98 -17.20 7.80
C GLU A 18 -19.04 -17.24 6.67
N ILE A 19 -19.27 -18.41 6.06
CA ILE A 19 -20.34 -18.58 5.05
C ILE A 19 -21.73 -18.48 5.70
N ASP A 20 -21.90 -19.05 6.90
CA ASP A 20 -23.16 -19.10 7.60
C ASP A 20 -23.53 -17.72 8.22
N SER A 21 -22.58 -16.78 8.32
CA SER A 21 -22.77 -15.42 8.87
C SER A 21 -22.59 -14.26 7.88
N LEU A 22 -22.63 -14.50 6.56
CA LEU A 22 -22.39 -13.49 5.52
C LEU A 22 -23.21 -12.21 5.69
N LEU A 23 -24.50 -12.32 6.04
CA LEU A 23 -25.38 -11.16 6.27
C LEU A 23 -25.02 -10.44 7.58
N LEU A 24 -24.83 -11.20 8.66
CA LEU A 24 -24.52 -10.62 9.97
C LEU A 24 -23.22 -9.80 9.95
N ALA A 25 -22.22 -10.25 9.19
CA ALA A 25 -20.93 -9.57 9.08
C ALA A 25 -21.05 -8.13 8.54
N THR A 26 -22.02 -7.83 7.68
CA THR A 26 -22.21 -6.46 7.14
C THR A 26 -22.95 -5.56 8.12
N LEU A 27 -23.84 -6.10 8.95
CA LEU A 27 -24.67 -5.31 9.87
C LEU A 27 -23.88 -4.63 11.00
N GLU A 28 -22.62 -5.04 11.22
CA GLU A 28 -21.70 -4.42 12.17
C GLU A 28 -20.88 -3.27 11.57
N VAL A 29 -20.97 -3.09 10.24
CA VAL A 29 -20.22 -2.09 9.47
C VAL A 29 -21.21 -1.05 8.96
N ASP A 30 -20.79 0.22 8.92
CA ASP A 30 -21.54 1.28 8.25
C ASP A 30 -21.11 1.29 6.78
N ASP A 31 -21.98 0.86 5.88
CA ASP A 31 -21.68 0.71 4.46
C ASP A 31 -21.58 2.06 3.72
N HIS A 32 -21.87 3.17 4.42
CA HIS A 32 -21.66 4.51 3.89
C HIS A 32 -20.18 4.85 3.69
N VAL A 33 -19.85 5.22 2.46
CA VAL A 33 -18.51 5.72 2.13
C VAL A 33 -18.50 7.24 2.18
N ASP A 34 -17.81 7.79 3.18
CA ASP A 34 -17.50 9.22 3.21
C ASP A 34 -16.44 9.54 2.14
N LEU A 35 -16.88 10.08 1.01
CA LEU A 35 -16.03 10.43 -0.13
C LEU A 35 -14.94 11.44 0.24
N ASP A 36 -15.13 12.28 1.26
CA ASP A 36 -14.08 13.20 1.72
C ASP A 36 -12.85 12.47 2.28
N THR A 37 -13.03 11.23 2.77
CA THR A 37 -11.91 10.38 3.26
C THR A 37 -11.02 9.87 2.13
N LEU A 38 -11.49 9.89 0.88
CA LEU A 38 -10.73 9.47 -0.30
C LEU A 38 -9.77 10.55 -0.81
N ARG A 39 -9.76 11.73 -0.17
CA ARG A 39 -8.85 12.82 -0.54
C ARG A 39 -7.41 12.50 -0.18
N ILE A 40 -6.48 12.87 -1.06
CA ILE A 40 -5.05 12.76 -0.84
C ILE A 40 -4.58 13.97 -0.02
N VAL A 41 -4.00 13.70 1.14
CA VAL A 41 -3.22 14.67 1.93
C VAL A 41 -1.74 14.50 1.56
N VAL A 42 -1.19 15.48 0.86
CA VAL A 42 0.19 15.43 0.38
C VAL A 42 1.17 15.46 1.55
N THR A 43 2.05 14.47 1.60
CA THR A 43 3.19 14.46 2.52
C THR A 43 4.47 14.37 1.70
N HIS A 44 5.36 15.34 1.89
CA HIS A 44 6.65 15.35 1.21
C HIS A 44 7.72 14.65 2.06
N PRO A 45 8.44 13.65 1.51
CA PRO A 45 9.60 13.10 2.22
C PRO A 45 10.68 14.17 2.37
N PRO A 46 11.58 14.04 3.37
CA PRO A 46 12.69 14.97 3.51
C PRO A 46 13.63 14.92 2.31
N PHE A 47 14.39 15.99 2.10
CA PHE A 47 15.39 16.05 1.04
C PHE A 47 16.49 14.99 1.25
N HIS A 48 16.61 14.07 0.30
CA HIS A 48 17.46 12.88 0.42
C HIS A 48 18.98 13.15 0.35
N ARG A 49 19.41 14.36 -0.05
CA ARG A 49 20.82 14.76 -0.17
C ARG A 49 21.24 15.81 0.85
N ALA A 50 20.89 15.59 2.11
CA ALA A 50 21.34 16.44 3.21
C ALA A 50 22.88 16.52 3.31
N ASP A 51 23.60 15.52 2.81
CA ASP A 51 25.06 15.52 2.67
C ASP A 51 25.56 16.71 1.83
N LEU A 52 24.82 17.08 0.79
CA LEU A 52 25.14 18.21 -0.06
C LEU A 52 24.80 19.56 0.58
N GLU A 53 24.06 19.62 1.68
CA GLU A 53 23.73 20.89 2.33
C GLU A 53 24.86 21.41 3.21
N THR A 54 25.78 20.54 3.61
CA THR A 54 26.94 20.90 4.42
C THR A 54 28.11 21.32 3.52
N PRO A 55 28.73 22.50 3.74
CA PRO A 55 29.90 22.92 2.97
C PRO A 55 31.06 21.93 3.02
N THR A 56 31.85 21.85 1.95
CA THR A 56 33.05 21.01 1.92
C THR A 56 34.04 21.50 2.99
N PRO A 57 34.53 20.65 3.91
CA PRO A 57 35.47 21.07 4.95
C PRO A 57 36.73 21.72 4.36
N ALA A 58 37.14 22.85 4.93
CA ALA A 58 38.35 23.54 4.50
C ALA A 58 39.61 22.66 4.74
N PRO A 59 40.64 22.75 3.88
CA PRO A 59 41.88 22.03 4.10
C PRO A 59 42.55 22.47 5.40
N GLY A 60 43.14 21.52 6.13
CA GLY A 60 43.90 21.82 7.35
C GLY A 60 45.11 22.73 7.07
N PRO A 61 45.61 23.45 8.09
CA PRO A 61 46.74 24.36 7.91
C PRO A 61 48.03 23.60 7.58
N ILE A 62 48.70 24.02 6.50
CA ILE A 62 50.03 23.52 6.13
C ILE A 62 51.09 24.46 6.70
N LEU A 63 51.76 24.00 7.76
CA LEU A 63 52.73 24.76 8.53
C LEU A 63 54.10 24.82 7.82
N ASP A 64 54.78 25.95 7.98
CA ASP A 64 56.15 26.11 7.52
C ASP A 64 57.13 25.36 8.44
N PRO A 65 58.21 24.77 7.91
CA PRO A 65 59.27 24.21 8.73
C PRO A 65 60.00 25.33 9.50
N PRO A 66 60.52 25.04 10.71
CA PRO A 66 61.28 26.00 11.47
C PRO A 66 62.52 26.48 10.71
N ALA A 67 62.87 27.76 10.87
CA ALA A 67 64.04 28.34 10.23
C ALA A 67 65.34 27.72 10.78
N PRO A 68 66.32 27.37 9.94
CA PRO A 68 67.64 26.94 10.37
C PRO A 68 68.29 28.00 11.26
N ILE A 69 68.92 27.58 12.35
CA ILE A 69 69.65 28.47 13.26
C ILE A 69 71.14 28.25 13.04
N LEU A 70 71.90 29.34 12.92
CA LEU A 70 73.35 29.28 12.79
C LEU A 70 74.00 28.94 14.13
N ALA A 71 74.55 27.73 14.25
CA ALA A 71 75.31 27.31 15.43
C ALA A 71 76.81 27.59 15.21
N MET A 72 77.37 28.53 15.96
CA MET A 72 78.79 28.87 15.89
C MET A 72 79.64 27.92 16.73
N PRO A 73 80.78 27.41 16.22
CA PRO A 73 81.69 26.56 16.99
C PRO A 73 82.39 27.35 18.09
N GLU A 74 82.54 26.75 19.27
CA GLU A 74 83.23 27.38 20.40
C GLU A 74 84.69 27.74 20.05
N PRO A 75 85.18 28.91 20.49
CA PRO A 75 86.58 29.28 20.28
C PRO A 75 87.51 28.35 21.09
N PRO A 76 88.71 28.01 20.57
CA PRO A 76 89.64 27.13 21.26
C PRO A 76 90.11 27.75 22.58
N LYS A 77 89.94 27.02 23.69
CA LYS A 77 90.36 27.44 25.04
C LYS A 77 91.77 26.91 25.34
N GLY A 78 92.73 27.78 25.69
CA GLY A 78 94.04 27.42 26.27
C GLY A 78 95.30 27.75 25.43
N LEU A 79 96.43 27.94 26.12
CA LEU A 79 97.74 28.40 25.59
C LEU A 79 98.47 27.44 24.63
N LEU A 80 97.99 26.20 24.45
CA LEU A 80 98.56 25.22 23.51
C LEU A 80 97.87 25.20 22.13
N GLY A 81 96.85 26.05 21.91
CA GLY A 81 96.15 26.23 20.63
C GLY A 81 96.84 27.21 19.65
N GLY A 82 98.16 27.37 19.74
CA GLY A 82 98.94 28.31 18.95
C GLY A 82 98.95 27.98 17.45
N LEU A 83 98.55 28.97 16.63
CA LEU A 83 98.48 29.00 15.15
C LEU A 83 97.64 27.91 14.45
N PHE A 84 97.74 26.64 14.84
CA PHE A 84 96.96 25.51 14.31
C PHE A 84 95.49 25.53 14.77
N GLY A 85 95.22 25.92 16.03
CA GLY A 85 93.86 26.02 16.58
C GLY A 85 93.03 27.17 16.00
N LYS A 86 93.68 28.31 15.66
CA LYS A 86 93.03 29.44 14.98
C LYS A 86 92.62 29.10 13.55
N LYS A 87 93.48 28.39 12.82
CA LYS A 87 93.18 27.91 11.46
C LYS A 87 92.07 26.86 11.45
N ALA A 88 92.07 25.94 12.44
CA ALA A 88 91.03 24.94 12.62
C ALA A 88 89.68 25.57 13.03
N HIS A 89 89.67 26.55 13.93
CA HIS A 89 88.46 27.29 14.32
C HIS A 89 87.91 28.14 13.17
N ALA A 90 88.77 28.87 12.46
CA ALA A 90 88.35 29.60 11.25
C ALA A 90 87.76 28.68 10.18
N LYS A 91 88.33 27.48 10.00
CA LYS A 91 87.79 26.44 9.13
C LYS A 91 86.42 25.94 9.63
N ALA A 92 86.28 25.66 10.92
CA ALA A 92 85.01 25.22 11.51
C ALA A 92 83.91 26.31 11.44
N VAL A 93 84.27 27.60 11.60
CA VAL A 93 83.34 28.72 11.40
C VAL A 93 82.93 28.83 9.94
N ALA A 94 83.87 28.66 9.00
CA ALA A 94 83.58 28.66 7.57
C ALA A 94 82.67 27.48 7.17
N GLU A 95 82.91 26.29 7.72
CA GLU A 95 82.07 25.09 7.54
C GLU A 95 80.66 25.32 8.12
N ALA A 96 80.54 25.77 9.37
CA ALA A 96 79.23 26.07 9.99
C ALA A 96 78.44 27.15 9.23
N THR A 97 79.13 28.14 8.65
CA THR A 97 78.50 29.17 7.81
C THR A 97 78.05 28.58 6.47
N ALA A 98 78.85 27.74 5.83
CA ALA A 98 78.50 27.07 4.57
C ALA A 98 77.35 26.06 4.76
N ASP A 99 77.34 25.33 5.87
CA ASP A 99 76.27 24.41 6.25
C ASP A 99 74.96 25.17 6.51
N HIS A 100 75.02 26.29 7.22
CA HIS A 100 73.84 27.14 7.43
C HIS A 100 73.34 27.79 6.14
N GLN A 101 74.22 28.26 5.25
CA GLN A 101 73.82 28.77 3.93
C GLN A 101 73.11 27.67 3.11
N SER A 102 73.63 26.45 3.15
CA SER A 102 73.01 25.30 2.49
C SER A 102 71.66 24.94 3.12
N ALA A 103 71.57 24.96 4.45
CA ALA A 103 70.34 24.73 5.20
C ALA A 103 69.29 25.82 4.92
N MET A 104 69.69 27.09 4.83
CA MET A 104 68.81 28.21 4.47
C MET A 104 68.29 28.08 3.03
N ALA A 105 69.15 27.70 2.09
CA ALA A 105 68.73 27.43 0.71
C ALA A 105 67.75 26.25 0.61
N GLN A 106 67.95 25.18 1.40
CA GLN A 106 67.01 24.08 1.51
C GLN A 106 65.68 24.52 2.15
N TRP A 107 65.74 25.33 3.21
CA TRP A 107 64.56 25.87 3.89
C TRP A 107 63.72 26.76 2.97
N GLN A 108 64.34 27.63 2.18
CA GLN A 108 63.64 28.43 1.17
C GLN A 108 62.90 27.54 0.16
N ARG A 109 63.54 26.48 -0.34
CA ARG A 109 62.86 25.50 -1.23
C ARG A 109 61.70 24.78 -0.53
N MET A 110 61.84 24.45 0.76
CA MET A 110 60.74 23.86 1.52
C MET A 110 59.56 24.83 1.66
N LEU A 111 59.81 26.12 1.92
CA LEU A 111 58.75 27.14 1.95
C LEU A 111 58.03 27.26 0.61
N GLU A 112 58.76 27.33 -0.49
CA GLU A 112 58.19 27.35 -1.85
C GLU A 112 57.34 26.11 -2.10
N GLN A 113 57.80 24.93 -1.67
CA GLN A 113 57.03 23.68 -1.78
C GLN A 113 55.76 23.71 -0.91
N GLN A 114 55.80 24.23 0.32
CA GLN A 114 54.60 24.33 1.15
C GLN A 114 53.59 25.32 0.58
N GLU A 115 54.04 26.43 0.01
CA GLU A 115 53.17 27.39 -0.66
C GLU A 115 52.47 26.77 -1.87
N LEU A 116 53.19 26.01 -2.70
CA LEU A 116 52.60 25.24 -3.80
C LEU A 116 51.56 24.24 -3.30
N ARG A 117 51.84 23.54 -2.19
CA ARG A 117 50.88 22.61 -1.56
C ARG A 117 49.64 23.32 -1.04
N ARG A 118 49.77 24.49 -0.41
CA ARG A 118 48.62 25.30 0.04
C ARG A 118 47.76 25.72 -1.13
N ARG A 119 48.36 26.22 -2.22
CA ARG A 119 47.63 26.61 -3.43
C ARG A 119 46.89 25.43 -4.04
N ALA A 120 47.57 24.29 -4.19
CA ALA A 120 46.94 23.07 -4.69
C ALA A 120 45.77 22.60 -3.81
N ALA A 121 45.92 22.63 -2.48
CA ALA A 121 44.85 22.27 -1.54
C ALA A 121 43.67 23.25 -1.61
N ALA A 122 43.93 24.56 -1.72
CA ALA A 122 42.91 25.58 -1.88
C ALA A 122 42.15 25.44 -3.22
N GLU A 123 42.87 25.19 -4.32
CA GLU A 123 42.25 24.93 -5.63
C GLU A 123 41.41 23.64 -5.63
N GLN A 124 41.90 22.57 -5.00
CA GLN A 124 41.14 21.32 -4.88
C GLN A 124 39.86 21.53 -4.07
N HIS A 125 39.95 22.23 -2.92
CA HIS A 125 38.80 22.58 -2.11
C HIS A 125 37.80 23.43 -2.89
N ALA A 126 38.26 24.48 -3.58
CA ALA A 126 37.40 25.34 -4.38
C ALA A 126 36.67 24.56 -5.49
N ARG A 127 37.36 23.64 -6.19
CA ARG A 127 36.74 22.77 -7.21
C ARG A 127 35.70 21.83 -6.60
N ALA A 128 36.01 21.21 -5.46
CA ALA A 128 35.08 20.34 -4.75
C ALA A 128 33.82 21.12 -4.29
N GLU A 129 34.01 22.35 -3.84
CA GLU A 129 32.90 23.20 -3.40
C GLU A 129 32.01 23.65 -4.56
N VAL A 130 32.59 24.00 -5.72
CA VAL A 130 31.81 24.26 -6.95
C VAL A 130 31.00 23.02 -7.35
N GLN A 131 31.62 21.84 -7.38
CA GLN A 131 30.93 20.59 -7.72
C GLN A 131 29.80 20.27 -6.73
N ARG A 132 30.02 20.47 -5.42
CA ARG A 132 28.99 20.29 -4.39
C ARG A 132 27.81 21.21 -4.63
N LEU A 133 28.05 22.50 -4.91
CA LEU A 133 27.00 23.48 -5.15
C LEU A 133 26.20 23.18 -6.42
N GLU A 134 26.86 22.80 -7.51
CA GLU A 134 26.20 22.37 -8.74
C GLU A 134 25.33 21.13 -8.51
N ALA A 135 25.86 20.11 -7.82
CA ALA A 135 25.11 18.92 -7.46
C ALA A 135 23.92 19.26 -6.54
N LEU A 136 24.11 20.14 -5.55
CA LEU A 136 23.05 20.57 -4.64
C LEU A 136 21.92 21.26 -5.41
N GLN A 137 22.25 22.14 -6.36
CA GLN A 137 21.26 22.83 -7.18
C GLN A 137 20.46 21.84 -8.03
N VAL A 138 21.12 20.89 -8.69
CA VAL A 138 20.46 19.85 -9.50
C VAL A 138 19.52 19.00 -8.64
N GLU A 139 19.99 18.52 -7.48
CA GLU A 139 19.18 17.66 -6.62
C GLU A 139 18.03 18.42 -5.94
N ARG A 140 18.23 19.70 -5.58
CA ARG A 140 17.14 20.56 -5.08
C ARG A 140 16.08 20.79 -6.16
N ALA A 141 16.48 21.08 -7.39
CA ALA A 141 15.54 21.25 -8.50
C ALA A 141 14.73 19.97 -8.74
N ARG A 142 15.39 18.80 -8.73
CA ARG A 142 14.70 17.50 -8.82
C ARG A 142 13.72 17.27 -7.68
N TYR A 143 14.12 17.58 -6.45
CA TYR A 143 13.27 17.44 -5.27
C TYR A 143 12.03 18.33 -5.34
N ILE A 144 12.21 19.61 -5.68
CA ILE A 144 11.10 20.57 -5.85
C ILE A 144 10.14 20.08 -6.93
N ALA A 145 10.65 19.72 -8.11
CA ALA A 145 9.81 19.20 -9.19
C ALA A 145 9.02 17.95 -8.78
N ALA A 146 9.62 17.05 -7.99
CA ALA A 146 8.93 15.89 -7.46
C ALA A 146 7.85 16.25 -6.41
N CYS A 147 8.08 17.29 -5.59
CA CYS A 147 7.07 17.79 -4.65
C CYS A 147 5.89 18.42 -5.41
N GLU A 148 6.18 19.30 -6.38
CA GLU A 148 5.17 19.92 -7.25
C GLU A 148 4.36 18.88 -8.03
N ALA A 149 5.00 17.82 -8.53
CA ALA A 149 4.30 16.72 -9.21
C ALA A 149 3.31 16.00 -8.28
N ARG A 150 3.72 15.71 -7.03
CA ARG A 150 2.83 15.10 -6.02
C ARG A 150 1.67 16.02 -5.65
N GLU A 151 1.93 17.31 -5.50
CA GLU A 151 0.88 18.29 -5.23
C GLU A 151 -0.11 18.40 -6.39
N ALA A 152 0.38 18.45 -7.63
CA ALA A 152 -0.46 18.51 -8.80
C ALA A 152 -1.30 17.23 -8.98
N GLU A 153 -0.75 16.06 -8.69
CA GLU A 153 -1.49 14.79 -8.72
C GLU A 153 -2.58 14.74 -7.66
N ALA A 154 -2.25 15.08 -6.41
CA ALA A 154 -3.24 15.16 -5.33
C ALA A 154 -4.32 16.20 -5.60
N ALA A 155 -3.96 17.36 -6.17
CA ALA A 155 -4.92 18.40 -6.52
C ALA A 155 -5.89 17.93 -7.63
N ARG A 156 -5.40 17.21 -8.66
CA ARG A 156 -6.26 16.62 -9.70
C ARG A 156 -7.21 15.59 -9.11
N HIS A 157 -6.69 14.63 -8.33
CA HIS A 157 -7.50 13.61 -7.66
C HIS A 157 -8.55 14.23 -6.73
N ASN A 158 -8.16 15.19 -5.89
CA ASN A 158 -9.09 15.83 -4.97
C ASN A 158 -10.18 16.65 -5.71
N ALA A 159 -9.86 17.22 -6.87
CA ALA A 159 -10.84 17.89 -7.71
C ALA A 159 -11.81 16.90 -8.38
N GLU A 160 -11.36 15.69 -8.74
CA GLU A 160 -12.23 14.61 -9.21
C GLU A 160 -13.19 14.17 -8.10
N ILE A 161 -12.70 14.03 -6.86
CA ILE A 161 -13.55 13.76 -5.68
C ILE A 161 -14.56 14.88 -5.44
N ASP A 162 -14.16 16.16 -5.53
CA ASP A 162 -15.08 17.31 -5.43
C ASP A 162 -16.19 17.23 -6.48
N GLN A 163 -15.83 16.90 -7.72
CA GLN A 163 -16.78 16.77 -8.81
C GLN A 163 -17.73 15.59 -8.60
N LEU A 164 -17.24 14.45 -8.11
CA LEU A 164 -18.06 13.28 -7.76
C LEU A 164 -19.04 13.62 -6.65
N ILE A 165 -18.59 14.26 -5.56
CA ILE A 165 -19.45 14.69 -4.44
C ILE A 165 -20.56 15.64 -4.92
N ALA A 166 -20.19 16.62 -5.75
CA ALA A 166 -21.15 17.57 -6.30
C ALA A 166 -22.18 16.88 -7.20
N ASN A 167 -21.73 16.03 -8.12
CA ASN A 167 -22.59 15.29 -9.06
C ASN A 167 -23.51 14.30 -8.35
N LEU A 168 -23.00 13.60 -7.33
CA LEU A 168 -23.80 12.74 -6.47
C LEU A 168 -24.87 13.57 -5.74
N GLY A 169 -24.54 14.80 -5.34
CA GLY A 169 -25.50 15.73 -4.77
C GLY A 169 -26.63 16.14 -5.70
N TYR A 170 -26.39 16.16 -7.02
CA TYR A 170 -27.41 16.35 -8.05
C TYR A 170 -28.07 15.04 -8.51
N GLY A 171 -27.61 13.89 -8.02
CA GLY A 171 -28.12 12.57 -8.42
C GLY A 171 -27.85 12.23 -9.88
N THR A 172 -26.73 12.68 -10.45
CA THR A 172 -26.39 12.31 -11.84
C THR A 172 -26.13 10.81 -11.94
N VAL A 173 -26.50 10.21 -13.08
CA VAL A 173 -26.42 8.75 -13.30
C VAL A 173 -25.01 8.22 -13.08
N ASP A 174 -24.01 8.88 -13.67
CA ASP A 174 -22.63 8.44 -13.58
C ASP A 174 -22.10 8.50 -12.14
N ALA A 175 -22.44 9.56 -11.38
CA ALA A 175 -21.99 9.69 -9.99
C ALA A 175 -22.67 8.70 -9.05
N VAL A 176 -23.96 8.40 -9.25
CA VAL A 176 -24.65 7.35 -8.48
C VAL A 176 -24.01 5.98 -8.76
N GLN A 177 -23.74 5.66 -10.03
CA GLN A 177 -23.10 4.39 -10.38
C GLN A 177 -21.66 4.30 -9.84
N GLU A 178 -20.88 5.38 -9.93
CA GLU A 178 -19.53 5.43 -9.38
C GLU A 178 -19.53 5.26 -7.86
N TYR A 179 -20.44 5.94 -7.16
CA TYR A 179 -20.58 5.78 -5.71
C TYR A 179 -20.94 4.33 -5.32
N ILE A 180 -21.92 3.72 -5.99
CA ILE A 180 -22.31 2.32 -5.72
C ILE A 180 -21.17 1.35 -6.06
N SER A 181 -20.36 1.65 -7.08
CA SER A 181 -19.14 0.89 -7.38
C SER A 181 -18.17 0.90 -6.20
N ILE A 182 -17.95 2.06 -5.57
CA ILE A 182 -17.06 2.19 -4.40
C ILE A 182 -17.64 1.42 -3.21
N VAL A 183 -18.95 1.55 -2.93
CA VAL A 183 -19.63 0.84 -1.84
C VAL A 183 -19.47 -0.67 -2.00
N LEU A 184 -19.84 -1.23 -3.15
CA LEU A 184 -19.79 -2.67 -3.39
C LEU A 184 -18.36 -3.20 -3.49
N SER A 185 -17.39 -2.37 -3.87
CA SER A 185 -15.96 -2.74 -3.85
C SER A 185 -15.40 -2.82 -2.43
N ASN A 186 -15.99 -2.10 -1.47
CA ASN A 186 -15.65 -2.17 -0.05
C ASN A 186 -16.36 -3.33 0.66
N SER A 187 -17.35 -3.97 0.03
CA SER A 187 -18.05 -5.13 0.59
C SER A 187 -17.11 -6.33 0.70
N ALA A 188 -16.71 -6.64 1.94
CA ALA A 188 -15.75 -7.69 2.23
C ALA A 188 -16.44 -9.06 2.34
N TYR A 189 -16.13 -9.96 1.42
CA TYR A 189 -16.54 -11.37 1.49
C TYR A 189 -15.36 -12.28 1.87
N PRO A 190 -15.63 -13.43 2.51
CA PRO A 190 -14.61 -14.45 2.75
C PRO A 190 -13.87 -14.86 1.47
N SER A 191 -12.58 -15.15 1.56
CA SER A 191 -11.76 -15.51 0.39
C SER A 191 -12.25 -16.77 -0.35
N HIS A 192 -12.93 -17.67 0.37
CA HIS A 192 -13.57 -18.88 -0.17
C HIS A 192 -15.01 -18.67 -0.64
N PHE A 193 -15.52 -17.45 -0.59
CA PHE A 193 -16.84 -17.07 -1.08
C PHE A 193 -16.79 -15.74 -1.85
N SER A 194 -16.19 -15.75 -3.04
CA SER A 194 -16.03 -14.55 -3.87
C SER A 194 -17.36 -14.09 -4.49
N VAL A 195 -17.73 -12.83 -4.31
CA VAL A 195 -18.96 -12.25 -4.86
C VAL A 195 -18.63 -11.09 -5.81
N ASP A 196 -19.22 -11.11 -7.00
CA ASP A 196 -19.09 -10.05 -8.00
C ASP A 196 -20.42 -9.33 -8.22
N HIS A 197 -20.36 -8.05 -8.57
CA HIS A 197 -21.53 -7.19 -8.76
C HIS A 197 -21.53 -6.55 -10.16
N GLU A 198 -22.67 -6.61 -10.85
CA GLU A 198 -22.95 -5.85 -12.06
C GLU A 198 -24.21 -5.01 -11.82
N PHE A 199 -24.19 -3.72 -12.17
CA PHE A 199 -25.36 -2.89 -11.93
C PHE A 199 -25.53 -1.76 -12.95
N SER A 200 -26.74 -1.20 -12.98
CA SER A 200 -27.07 0.02 -13.72
C SER A 200 -28.14 0.81 -12.98
N PHE A 201 -28.04 2.13 -13.00
CA PHE A 201 -29.02 3.02 -12.37
C PHE A 201 -29.91 3.69 -13.43
N ASP A 202 -31.22 3.65 -13.21
CA ASP A 202 -32.21 4.40 -14.00
C ASP A 202 -32.70 5.61 -13.19
N PRO A 203 -32.35 6.85 -13.59
CA PRO A 203 -32.75 8.04 -12.86
C PRO A 203 -34.25 8.36 -13.01
N THR A 204 -34.91 7.81 -14.03
CA THR A 204 -36.32 8.08 -14.32
C THR A 204 -37.24 7.40 -13.30
N THR A 205 -36.88 6.18 -12.92
CA THR A 205 -37.60 5.36 -11.94
C THR A 205 -36.91 5.34 -10.58
N ALA A 206 -35.70 5.91 -10.46
CA ALA A 206 -34.84 5.79 -9.29
C ALA A 206 -34.55 4.33 -8.90
N GLU A 207 -34.42 3.47 -9.92
CA GLU A 207 -34.21 2.03 -9.79
C GLU A 207 -32.73 1.68 -10.01
N LEU A 208 -32.15 0.91 -9.10
CA LEU A 208 -30.90 0.19 -9.34
C LEU A 208 -31.19 -1.23 -9.79
N ARG A 209 -30.77 -1.61 -10.99
CA ARG A 209 -30.73 -3.01 -11.41
C ARG A 209 -29.40 -3.59 -10.98
N LEU A 210 -29.41 -4.64 -10.17
CA LEU A 210 -28.23 -5.26 -9.58
C LEU A 210 -28.24 -6.76 -9.89
N ARG A 211 -27.14 -7.27 -10.43
CA ARG A 211 -26.87 -8.69 -10.57
C ARG A 211 -25.66 -9.04 -9.72
N VAL A 212 -25.81 -10.09 -8.91
CA VAL A 212 -24.80 -10.55 -7.96
C VAL A 212 -24.41 -11.98 -8.29
N THR A 213 -23.13 -12.19 -8.58
CA THR A 213 -22.58 -13.50 -8.91
C THR A 213 -21.93 -14.09 -7.68
N VAL A 214 -22.48 -15.21 -7.20
CA VAL A 214 -21.93 -16.03 -6.11
C VAL A 214 -21.08 -17.17 -6.68
N PRO A 215 -20.15 -17.77 -5.91
CA PRO A 215 -19.38 -18.90 -6.40
C PRO A 215 -20.31 -20.10 -6.65
N PRO A 216 -19.99 -20.97 -7.62
CA PRO A 216 -20.80 -22.17 -7.86
C PRO A 216 -20.76 -23.13 -6.66
N PRO A 217 -21.77 -24.01 -6.50
CA PRO A 217 -21.84 -24.94 -5.36
C PRO A 217 -20.61 -25.83 -5.21
N SER A 218 -19.94 -26.16 -6.32
CA SER A 218 -18.73 -26.97 -6.35
C SER A 218 -17.50 -26.32 -5.72
N SER A 219 -17.51 -25.00 -5.55
CA SER A 219 -16.42 -24.26 -4.90
C SER A 219 -16.52 -24.28 -3.37
N ILE A 220 -17.67 -24.69 -2.83
CA ILE A 220 -17.90 -24.73 -1.38
C ILE A 220 -17.49 -26.11 -0.83
N PRO A 221 -16.67 -26.18 0.24
CA PRO A 221 -16.26 -27.46 0.81
C PRO A 221 -17.44 -28.33 1.24
N ASP A 222 -17.39 -29.63 0.92
CA ASP A 222 -18.38 -30.63 1.34
C ASP A 222 -17.88 -31.52 2.49
N ILE A 223 -16.76 -31.15 3.13
CA ILE A 223 -16.11 -31.94 4.16
C ILE A 223 -16.77 -31.65 5.51
N LYS A 224 -17.15 -32.69 6.25
CA LYS A 224 -17.68 -32.57 7.62
C LYS A 224 -16.56 -32.49 8.66
N ALA A 225 -15.55 -33.34 8.53
CA ALA A 225 -14.43 -33.42 9.47
C ALA A 225 -13.29 -34.27 8.90
N TYR A 226 -12.07 -33.94 9.29
CA TYR A 226 -10.87 -34.74 9.15
C TYR A 226 -10.67 -35.65 10.37
N LYS A 227 -10.14 -36.86 10.14
CA LYS A 227 -9.86 -37.87 11.17
C LYS A 227 -8.53 -38.55 10.90
N TYR A 228 -7.74 -38.71 11.95
CA TYR A 228 -6.50 -39.46 11.88
C TYR A 228 -6.75 -40.96 12.10
N LYS A 229 -6.33 -41.78 11.13
CA LYS A 229 -6.45 -43.24 11.18
C LYS A 229 -5.10 -43.85 11.58
N LYS A 230 -4.94 -44.10 12.88
CA LYS A 230 -3.69 -44.66 13.48
C LYS A 230 -3.20 -45.94 12.82
N SER A 231 -4.11 -46.80 12.35
CA SER A 231 -3.75 -48.09 11.75
C SER A 231 -3.05 -47.97 10.39
N SER A 232 -3.29 -46.91 9.63
CA SER A 232 -2.66 -46.66 8.33
C SER A 232 -1.80 -45.40 8.30
N ASP A 233 -1.66 -44.71 9.44
CA ASP A 233 -0.96 -43.42 9.56
C ASP A 233 -1.42 -42.36 8.55
N GLU A 234 -2.74 -42.31 8.29
CA GLU A 234 -3.34 -41.43 7.27
C GLU A 234 -4.39 -40.48 7.88
N ILE A 235 -4.53 -39.30 7.27
CA ILE A 235 -5.66 -38.40 7.53
C ILE A 235 -6.74 -38.68 6.49
N THR A 236 -7.93 -39.02 6.96
CA THR A 236 -9.12 -39.23 6.12
C THR A 236 -10.14 -38.13 6.38
N SER A 237 -11.07 -37.90 5.46
CA SER A 237 -12.19 -36.99 5.63
C SER A 237 -13.52 -37.76 5.62
N THR A 238 -14.53 -37.15 6.24
CA THR A 238 -15.94 -37.55 6.07
C THR A 238 -16.69 -36.39 5.46
N ASN A 239 -17.64 -36.65 4.55
CA ASN A 239 -18.39 -35.58 3.90
C ASN A 239 -19.63 -35.20 4.71
N LEU A 240 -20.09 -33.98 4.49
CA LEU A 240 -21.39 -33.50 4.91
C LEU A 240 -22.49 -34.32 4.23
N SER A 241 -23.66 -34.37 4.87
CA SER A 241 -24.84 -34.91 4.22
C SER A 241 -25.24 -34.01 3.05
N LYS A 242 -25.83 -34.58 1.99
CA LYS A 242 -26.37 -33.79 0.87
C LYS A 242 -27.32 -32.69 1.34
N LYS A 243 -28.13 -32.97 2.37
CA LYS A 243 -29.04 -31.98 2.96
C LYS A 243 -28.26 -30.79 3.55
N ALA A 244 -27.20 -31.05 4.31
CA ALA A 244 -26.38 -29.99 4.90
C ALA A 244 -25.73 -29.10 3.83
N CYS A 245 -25.19 -29.68 2.74
CA CYS A 245 -24.63 -28.89 1.64
C CYS A 245 -25.70 -28.03 0.95
N LYS A 246 -26.88 -28.61 0.68
CA LYS A 246 -28.02 -27.90 0.07
C LYS A 246 -28.49 -26.74 0.93
N ASP A 247 -28.70 -26.99 2.23
CA ASP A 247 -29.21 -26.00 3.17
C ASP A 247 -28.20 -24.84 3.33
N ARG A 248 -26.90 -25.15 3.49
CA ARG A 248 -25.85 -24.13 3.62
C ARG A 248 -25.74 -23.25 2.38
N TYR A 249 -25.66 -23.86 1.19
CA TYR A 249 -25.51 -23.10 -0.04
C TYR A 249 -26.74 -22.23 -0.32
N ALA A 250 -27.96 -22.76 -0.10
CA ALA A 250 -29.18 -21.96 -0.21
C ALA A 250 -29.18 -20.79 0.79
N ASN A 251 -28.78 -21.04 2.05
CA ASN A 251 -28.69 -19.98 3.05
C ASN A 251 -27.67 -18.90 2.66
N ALA A 252 -26.49 -19.27 2.16
CA ALA A 252 -25.48 -18.34 1.69
C ALA A 252 -26.02 -17.43 0.56
N VAL A 253 -26.69 -18.02 -0.45
CA VAL A 253 -27.34 -17.25 -1.53
C VAL A 253 -28.40 -16.28 -0.99
N HIS A 254 -29.22 -16.72 -0.03
CA HIS A 254 -30.24 -15.86 0.56
C HIS A 254 -29.63 -14.70 1.38
N GLN A 255 -28.55 -14.97 2.12
CA GLN A 255 -27.82 -13.96 2.87
C GLN A 255 -27.21 -12.90 1.94
N VAL A 256 -26.55 -13.33 0.85
CA VAL A 256 -25.99 -12.43 -0.16
C VAL A 256 -27.08 -11.53 -0.75
N ALA A 257 -28.26 -12.07 -1.02
CA ALA A 257 -29.36 -11.28 -1.55
C ALA A 257 -29.78 -10.14 -0.61
N LEU A 258 -29.99 -10.45 0.67
CA LEU A 258 -30.37 -9.44 1.66
C LEU A 258 -29.24 -8.46 1.97
N ARG A 259 -28.00 -8.97 2.04
CA ARG A 259 -26.80 -8.17 2.26
C ARG A 259 -26.62 -7.14 1.15
N SER A 260 -26.73 -7.55 -0.11
CA SER A 260 -26.59 -6.65 -1.27
C SER A 260 -27.65 -5.54 -1.27
N LEU A 261 -28.89 -5.84 -0.87
CA LEU A 261 -29.95 -4.82 -0.72
C LEU A 261 -29.62 -3.86 0.43
N HIS A 262 -29.16 -4.40 1.56
CA HIS A 262 -28.81 -3.63 2.74
C HIS A 262 -27.67 -2.65 2.46
N GLU A 263 -26.54 -3.12 1.92
CA GLU A 263 -25.36 -2.31 1.63
C GLU A 263 -25.70 -1.12 0.71
N VAL A 264 -26.48 -1.36 -0.35
CA VAL A 264 -26.89 -0.31 -1.28
C VAL A 264 -27.84 0.70 -0.62
N PHE A 265 -28.86 0.24 0.12
CA PHE A 265 -29.80 1.16 0.74
C PHE A 265 -29.19 1.94 1.90
N GLU A 266 -28.39 1.30 2.74
CA GLU A 266 -27.73 1.94 3.89
C GLU A 266 -26.71 2.99 3.43
N SER A 267 -25.87 2.65 2.45
CA SER A 267 -24.84 3.55 1.95
C SER A 267 -25.41 4.80 1.26
N ASP A 268 -26.55 4.70 0.58
CA ASP A 268 -27.24 5.83 -0.06
C ASP A 268 -28.05 6.66 0.96
N ARG A 269 -27.35 7.43 1.78
CA ARG A 269 -27.96 8.33 2.78
C ARG A 269 -28.82 9.45 2.20
N ARG A 270 -28.67 9.73 0.91
CA ARG A 270 -29.47 10.76 0.19
C ARG A 270 -30.81 10.19 -0.30
N GLY A 271 -30.95 8.86 -0.34
CA GLY A 271 -32.14 8.19 -0.82
C GLY A 271 -32.38 8.45 -2.31
N LEU A 272 -31.32 8.50 -3.11
CA LEU A 272 -31.37 8.61 -4.57
C LEU A 272 -31.93 7.33 -5.21
N ILE A 273 -31.65 6.17 -4.62
CA ILE A 273 -32.15 4.87 -5.04
C ILE A 273 -33.40 4.56 -4.22
N LYS A 274 -34.54 4.51 -4.91
CA LYS A 274 -35.84 4.19 -4.29
C LYS A 274 -36.18 2.72 -4.38
N THR A 275 -35.69 2.05 -5.40
CA THR A 275 -35.97 0.65 -5.63
C THR A 275 -34.74 -0.09 -6.15
N ILE A 276 -34.66 -1.38 -5.84
CA ILE A 276 -33.64 -2.27 -6.37
C ILE A 276 -34.32 -3.48 -7.01
N THR A 277 -33.99 -3.77 -8.26
CA THR A 277 -34.25 -5.07 -8.88
C THR A 277 -32.96 -5.88 -8.82
N LEU A 278 -32.97 -6.91 -7.99
CA LEU A 278 -31.81 -7.74 -7.69
C LEU A 278 -31.98 -9.15 -8.27
N GLU A 279 -30.94 -9.66 -8.93
CA GLU A 279 -30.75 -11.08 -9.26
C GLU A 279 -29.49 -11.61 -8.57
N VAL A 280 -29.59 -12.76 -7.88
CA VAL A 280 -28.43 -13.48 -7.33
C VAL A 280 -28.33 -14.85 -7.99
N GLY A 281 -27.15 -15.19 -8.50
CA GLY A 281 -26.94 -16.43 -9.26
C GLY A 281 -25.47 -16.80 -9.37
N ALA A 282 -25.17 -17.90 -10.07
CA ALA A 282 -23.80 -18.29 -10.36
C ALA A 282 -23.54 -18.24 -11.87
N GLN A 283 -22.36 -17.76 -12.25
CA GLN A 283 -21.84 -17.88 -13.61
C GLN A 283 -21.14 -19.24 -13.73
N THR A 284 -21.78 -20.21 -14.40
CA THR A 284 -21.25 -21.59 -14.51
C THR A 284 -21.79 -22.29 -15.76
N SER A 285 -21.26 -23.47 -16.07
CA SER A 285 -21.80 -24.32 -17.13
C SER A 285 -23.20 -24.82 -16.76
N ASP A 286 -24.19 -24.50 -17.60
CA ASP A 286 -25.56 -24.97 -17.48
C ASP A 286 -25.63 -26.49 -17.73
N PRO A 287 -26.13 -27.31 -16.78
CA PRO A 287 -26.23 -28.76 -16.96
C PRO A 287 -27.09 -29.19 -18.17
N ALA A 288 -28.05 -28.38 -18.60
CA ALA A 288 -28.92 -28.70 -19.72
C ALA A 288 -28.27 -28.44 -21.08
N THR A 289 -27.40 -27.43 -21.18
CA THR A 289 -26.83 -26.96 -22.46
C THR A 289 -25.32 -27.11 -22.56
N GLY A 290 -24.62 -27.32 -21.46
CA GLY A 290 -23.17 -27.37 -21.33
C GLY A 290 -22.47 -26.02 -21.54
N ARG A 291 -23.21 -24.93 -21.72
CA ARG A 291 -22.66 -23.59 -22.00
C ARG A 291 -22.50 -22.80 -20.72
N GLU A 292 -21.43 -22.02 -20.62
CA GLU A 292 -21.31 -21.04 -19.53
C GLU A 292 -22.37 -19.97 -19.67
N THR A 293 -23.13 -19.76 -18.60
CA THR A 293 -24.19 -18.76 -18.52
C THR A 293 -24.44 -18.37 -17.07
N PHE A 294 -25.10 -17.24 -16.86
CA PHE A 294 -25.62 -16.85 -15.56
C PHE A 294 -26.87 -17.68 -15.24
N LEU A 295 -26.87 -18.33 -14.08
CA LEU A 295 -27.98 -19.13 -13.57
C LEU A 295 -28.63 -18.41 -12.37
N PRO A 296 -29.78 -17.74 -12.54
CA PRO A 296 -30.42 -17.00 -11.47
C PRO A 296 -31.05 -17.95 -10.44
N PHE A 297 -30.75 -17.71 -9.16
CA PHE A 297 -31.29 -18.46 -8.03
C PHE A 297 -32.26 -17.63 -7.18
N VAL A 298 -32.05 -16.32 -7.09
CA VAL A 298 -32.96 -15.39 -6.42
C VAL A 298 -33.21 -14.22 -7.35
N ALA A 299 -34.47 -13.77 -7.41
CA ALA A 299 -34.82 -12.49 -8.01
C ALA A 299 -35.82 -11.77 -7.11
N ILE A 300 -35.59 -10.48 -6.88
CA ILE A 300 -36.38 -9.66 -5.97
C ILE A 300 -36.43 -8.22 -6.46
N GLY A 301 -37.62 -7.62 -6.48
CA GLY A 301 -37.82 -6.18 -6.55
C GLY A 301 -38.11 -5.67 -5.15
N SER A 302 -37.32 -4.70 -4.66
CA SER A 302 -37.43 -4.20 -3.29
C SER A 302 -37.51 -2.68 -3.29
N GLU A 303 -38.50 -2.14 -2.59
CA GLU A 303 -38.62 -0.71 -2.30
C GLU A 303 -37.83 -0.38 -1.03
N ARG A 304 -37.11 0.75 -1.07
CA ARG A 304 -36.27 1.24 0.02
C ARG A 304 -37.00 1.28 1.36
N ASP A 305 -38.13 1.99 1.44
CA ASP A 305 -38.79 2.25 2.71
C ASP A 305 -39.30 0.94 3.33
N SER A 306 -39.93 0.09 2.53
CA SER A 306 -40.37 -1.24 2.93
C SER A 306 -39.22 -2.13 3.41
N PHE A 307 -38.03 -2.06 2.78
CA PHE A 307 -36.87 -2.85 3.17
C PHE A 307 -36.22 -2.34 4.47
N LEU A 308 -36.11 -1.02 4.63
CA LEU A 308 -35.48 -0.39 5.80
C LEU A 308 -36.29 -0.57 7.10
N GLU A 309 -37.56 -0.95 7.02
CA GLU A 309 -38.37 -1.34 8.18
C GLU A 309 -37.96 -2.71 8.78
N LEU A 310 -37.21 -3.52 8.04
CA LEU A 310 -36.80 -4.85 8.48
C LEU A 310 -35.66 -4.79 9.50
N ASN A 311 -35.80 -5.54 10.60
CA ASN A 311 -34.71 -5.76 11.54
C ASN A 311 -33.85 -6.97 11.11
N LEU A 312 -32.93 -6.77 10.17
CA LEU A 312 -32.09 -7.82 9.58
C LEU A 312 -31.27 -8.62 10.60
N SER A 313 -30.94 -8.06 11.76
CA SER A 313 -30.20 -8.78 12.81
C SER A 313 -30.99 -9.94 13.45
N ASN A 314 -32.31 -9.98 13.24
CA ASN A 314 -33.22 -10.97 13.86
C ASN A 314 -34.06 -11.74 12.84
N VAL A 315 -33.65 -11.77 11.56
CA VAL A 315 -34.42 -12.47 10.52
C VAL A 315 -33.85 -13.86 10.19
N VAL A 316 -34.72 -14.69 9.60
CA VAL A 316 -34.31 -15.88 8.85
C VAL A 316 -34.28 -15.49 7.37
N PRO A 317 -33.12 -15.51 6.67
CA PRO A 317 -33.00 -14.96 5.32
C PRO A 317 -34.04 -15.47 4.32
N SER A 318 -34.32 -16.77 4.34
CA SER A 318 -35.32 -17.39 3.45
C SER A 318 -36.74 -16.89 3.72
N ALA A 319 -37.11 -16.69 4.99
CA ALA A 319 -38.43 -16.18 5.37
C ALA A 319 -38.59 -14.71 4.94
N THR A 320 -37.53 -13.91 5.08
CA THR A 320 -37.50 -12.51 4.63
C THR A 320 -37.67 -12.40 3.13
N LEU A 321 -36.96 -13.23 2.35
CA LEU A 321 -37.13 -13.24 0.88
C LEU A 321 -38.56 -13.61 0.47
N VAL A 322 -39.18 -14.58 1.15
CA VAL A 322 -40.61 -14.90 0.93
C VAL A 322 -41.50 -13.71 1.29
N HIS A 323 -41.25 -13.05 2.42
CA HIS A 323 -42.00 -11.87 2.85
C HIS A 323 -41.92 -10.72 1.84
N LEU A 324 -40.73 -10.50 1.26
CA LEU A 324 -40.48 -9.51 0.21
C LEU A 324 -40.96 -9.95 -1.18
N GLY A 325 -41.57 -11.14 -1.31
CA GLY A 325 -42.12 -11.63 -2.58
C GLY A 325 -41.05 -12.04 -3.60
N ALA A 326 -39.85 -12.41 -3.15
CA ALA A 326 -38.78 -12.88 -4.02
C ALA A 326 -39.15 -14.22 -4.70
N ALA A 327 -38.71 -14.38 -5.94
CA ALA A 327 -38.60 -15.71 -6.54
C ALA A 327 -37.31 -16.36 -6.04
N THR A 328 -37.41 -17.54 -5.43
CA THR A 328 -36.26 -18.28 -4.89
C THR A 328 -36.18 -19.68 -5.46
N SER A 329 -34.98 -20.12 -5.84
CA SER A 329 -34.73 -21.47 -6.31
C SER A 329 -35.08 -22.49 -5.24
N LYS A 330 -35.72 -23.58 -5.66
CA LYS A 330 -36.02 -24.71 -4.77
C LYS A 330 -34.75 -25.49 -4.39
N ASN A 331 -33.67 -25.35 -5.16
CA ASN A 331 -32.43 -26.11 -4.96
C ASN A 331 -31.26 -25.47 -5.75
N PRO A 332 -30.70 -24.34 -5.28
CA PRO A 332 -29.60 -23.66 -5.96
C PRO A 332 -28.30 -24.49 -5.96
N TYR A 333 -28.14 -25.42 -5.00
CA TYR A 333 -27.00 -26.34 -4.94
C TYR A 333 -26.97 -27.34 -6.12
N GLU A 334 -28.13 -27.69 -6.67
CA GLU A 334 -28.23 -28.50 -7.90
C GLU A 334 -28.45 -27.62 -9.16
N LEU A 335 -28.11 -26.32 -9.07
CA LEU A 335 -28.21 -25.36 -10.16
C LEU A 335 -29.63 -25.21 -10.74
N VAL A 336 -30.66 -25.47 -9.94
CA VAL A 336 -32.05 -25.22 -10.36
C VAL A 336 -32.26 -23.71 -10.45
N THR A 337 -32.62 -23.21 -11.63
CA THR A 337 -32.85 -21.79 -11.87
C THR A 337 -34.28 -21.38 -11.53
N ILE A 338 -34.46 -20.07 -11.37
CA ILE A 338 -35.77 -19.41 -11.39
C ILE A 338 -36.01 -18.70 -12.72
N ASP A 339 -37.27 -18.34 -12.97
CA ASP A 339 -37.63 -17.37 -14.00
C ASP A 339 -37.84 -15.99 -13.35
N PRO A 340 -36.96 -15.00 -13.60
CA PRO A 340 -37.06 -13.68 -12.99
C PRO A 340 -38.20 -12.83 -13.57
N SER A 341 -38.83 -13.24 -14.69
CA SER A 341 -39.87 -12.44 -15.36
C SER A 341 -41.15 -12.24 -14.56
N GLY A 342 -41.42 -13.13 -13.58
CA GLY A 342 -42.59 -13.06 -12.70
C GLY A 342 -42.42 -12.18 -11.46
N VAL A 343 -41.22 -11.67 -11.20
CA VAL A 343 -40.96 -10.80 -10.04
C VAL A 343 -41.48 -9.41 -10.34
N ARG A 344 -42.30 -8.86 -9.44
CA ARG A 344 -42.77 -7.47 -9.57
C ARG A 344 -41.56 -6.54 -9.57
N ARG A 345 -41.32 -5.91 -10.72
CA ARG A 345 -40.50 -4.72 -10.80
C ARG A 345 -41.33 -3.59 -10.18
N SER A 346 -40.81 -3.03 -9.11
CA SER A 346 -41.41 -1.94 -8.34
C SER A 346 -41.69 -0.72 -9.20
#